data_AF-A0A2K6CTK1-F1
#
_entry.id   AF-A0A2K6CTK1-F1
#
_cell.length_a   1.000
_cell.length_b   1.000
_cell.length_c   1.000
_cell.angle_alpha   90.00
_cell.angle_beta   90.00
_cell.angle_gamma   90.00
#
_symmetry.space_group_name_H-M   'P 1'
#
loop_
_entity.id
_entity.type
_entity.pdbx_description
1 polymer ?
#
loop_
_entity_poly.entity_id
_entity_poly.type
_entity_poly.pdbx_seq_one_letter_code
_entity_poly.pdbx_strand_id
1 'polypeptide(L)'
;MEAIAKYDFKATADDELSFKRGDILKVLNEECDQNWYKAELNGKDGFIPKNYIEMKPHPWFFGKIPRAKAEEMLSKQRHDGAFLIRESESAPGDFSLSVNSRHTSRPSLTLILRRMESWASAGEILSMSWITQTPTGGKELATGRPACFPAITSPP
;
A
#
# COMPACT_ATOMS: atom_id res chain seq x y z
N MET A 1 -2.23 11.71 3.13
CA MET A 1 -1.16 10.96 3.83
C MET A 1 -0.74 11.75 5.06
N GLU A 2 -0.25 11.12 6.13
CA GLU A 2 0.29 11.83 7.29
C GLU A 2 1.81 11.94 7.19
N ALA A 3 2.38 13.05 7.67
CA ALA A 3 3.82 13.25 7.76
C ALA A 3 4.19 13.85 9.11
N ILE A 4 5.40 13.58 9.60
CA ILE A 4 5.94 14.17 10.82
C ILE A 4 7.03 15.18 10.48
N ALA A 5 6.96 16.35 11.09
CA ALA A 5 8.00 17.37 10.94
C ALA A 5 9.30 16.94 11.62
N LYS A 6 10.40 16.90 10.86
CA LYS A 6 11.75 16.58 11.38
C LYS A 6 12.41 17.79 12.03
N TYR A 7 12.12 18.97 11.52
CA TYR A 7 12.67 20.25 11.96
C TYR A 7 11.57 21.27 12.13
N ASP A 8 11.84 22.36 12.83
CA ASP A 8 11.00 23.54 12.79
C ASP A 8 11.15 24.26 11.45
N PHE A 9 10.05 24.81 10.96
CA PHE A 9 10.01 25.60 9.74
C PHE A 9 9.09 26.80 9.95
N LYS A 10 9.61 27.98 9.60
CA LYS A 10 8.87 29.23 9.66
C LYS A 10 8.56 29.67 8.24
N ALA A 11 7.28 29.84 7.94
CA ALA A 11 6.82 30.38 6.67
C ALA A 11 7.43 31.76 6.44
N THR A 12 7.96 31.94 5.24
CA THR A 12 8.54 33.18 4.70
C THR A 12 7.59 33.82 3.69
N ALA A 13 6.78 33.01 2.99
CA ALA A 13 5.72 33.44 2.09
C ALA A 13 4.31 33.14 2.66
N ASP A 14 3.28 33.81 2.14
CA ASP A 14 1.89 33.67 2.60
C ASP A 14 1.30 32.28 2.28
N ASP A 15 1.74 31.69 1.17
CA ASP A 15 1.33 30.34 0.76
C ASP A 15 2.07 29.21 1.51
N GLU A 16 3.01 29.52 2.40
CA GLU A 16 3.80 28.53 3.15
C GLU A 16 3.20 28.22 4.53
N LEU A 17 3.33 26.98 4.96
CA LEU A 17 2.81 26.53 6.25
C LEU A 17 3.93 26.46 7.30
N SER A 18 3.77 27.20 8.41
CA SER A 18 4.69 27.13 9.55
C SER A 18 4.37 25.93 10.44
N PHE A 19 5.38 25.18 10.87
CA PHE A 19 5.25 24.01 11.74
C PHE A 19 6.48 23.82 12.62
N LYS A 20 6.34 23.05 13.70
CA LYS A 20 7.44 22.71 14.61
C LYS A 20 7.83 21.25 14.46
N ARG A 21 9.09 20.93 14.79
CA ARG A 21 9.56 19.55 14.90
C ARG A 21 8.60 18.73 15.78
N GLY A 22 8.15 17.60 15.25
CA GLY A 22 7.23 16.69 15.92
C GLY A 22 5.75 16.89 15.55
N ASP A 23 5.39 17.98 14.86
CA ASP A 23 4.02 18.18 14.40
C ASP A 23 3.63 17.12 13.36
N ILE A 24 2.36 16.71 13.41
CA ILE A 24 1.75 15.78 12.44
C ILE A 24 1.01 16.60 11.40
N LEU A 25 1.51 16.55 10.18
CA LEU A 25 1.04 17.31 9.02
C LEU A 25 0.22 16.38 8.12
N LYS A 26 -0.93 16.86 7.66
CA LYS A 26 -1.75 16.11 6.70
C LYS A 26 -1.39 16.55 5.29
N VAL A 27 -0.65 15.72 4.57
CA VAL A 27 -0.28 15.96 3.17
C VAL A 27 -1.52 15.77 2.29
N LEU A 28 -1.90 16.85 1.59
CA LEU A 28 -3.06 16.96 0.71
C LEU A 28 -2.72 16.65 -0.75
N ASN A 29 -1.54 17.08 -1.22
CA ASN A 29 -1.11 16.83 -2.61
C ASN A 29 0.40 16.59 -2.68
N GLU A 30 0.79 15.49 -3.34
CA GLU A 30 2.18 15.10 -3.59
C GLU A 30 2.68 15.48 -5.00
N GLU A 31 1.77 15.88 -5.89
CA GLU A 31 1.98 15.95 -7.34
C GLU A 31 2.28 17.37 -7.86
N CYS A 32 2.25 18.38 -6.99
CA CYS A 32 2.39 19.77 -7.42
C CYS A 32 3.82 20.12 -7.83
N ASP A 33 4.83 19.65 -7.09
CA ASP A 33 6.23 20.05 -7.28
C ASP A 33 7.24 19.01 -6.78
N GLN A 34 8.48 19.05 -7.30
CA GLN A 34 9.55 18.13 -6.89
C GLN A 34 10.07 18.40 -5.47
N ASN A 35 10.01 19.64 -4.98
CA ASN A 35 10.63 20.04 -3.70
C ASN A 35 9.63 20.44 -2.60
N TRP A 36 8.34 20.56 -2.92
CA TRP A 36 7.31 21.02 -2.00
C TRP A 36 6.14 20.04 -1.94
N TYR A 37 5.52 19.95 -0.77
CA TYR A 37 4.23 19.28 -0.58
C TYR A 37 3.20 20.29 -0.12
N LYS A 38 1.95 20.12 -0.56
CA LYS A 38 0.83 20.84 0.03
C LYS A 38 0.31 20.07 1.24
N ALA A 39 0.29 20.70 2.40
CA ALA A 39 -0.15 20.08 3.64
C ALA A 39 -1.09 20.98 4.44
N GLU A 40 -1.79 20.39 5.40
CA GLU A 40 -2.72 21.04 6.31
C GLU A 40 -2.30 20.76 7.77
N LEU A 41 -2.29 21.82 8.59
CA LEU A 41 -2.04 21.79 10.03
C LEU A 41 -3.02 22.71 10.75
N ASN A 42 -3.76 22.18 11.74
CA ASN A 42 -4.70 22.97 12.55
C ASN A 42 -5.70 23.80 11.71
N GLY A 43 -6.16 23.25 10.57
CA GLY A 43 -7.09 23.91 9.65
C GLY A 43 -6.47 25.00 8.76
N LYS A 44 -5.15 25.17 8.78
CA LYS A 44 -4.41 26.01 7.83
C LYS A 44 -3.69 25.12 6.83
N ASP A 45 -3.87 25.38 5.55
CA ASP A 45 -3.10 24.74 4.49
C ASP A 45 -1.98 25.63 3.97
N GLY A 46 -0.95 25.02 3.41
CA GLY A 46 0.15 25.71 2.76
C GLY A 46 1.22 24.75 2.26
N PHE A 47 2.24 25.30 1.65
CA PHE A 47 3.38 24.55 1.13
C PHE A 47 4.43 24.31 2.20
N ILE A 48 4.96 23.09 2.22
CA ILE A 48 6.02 22.65 3.12
C ILE A 48 7.15 21.98 2.34
N PRO A 49 8.42 22.20 2.72
CA PRO A 49 9.54 21.59 2.04
C PRO A 49 9.64 20.09 2.36
N LYS A 50 9.79 19.25 1.33
CA LYS A 50 9.82 17.77 1.48
C LYS A 50 10.94 17.29 2.41
N ASN A 51 12.10 17.97 2.38
CA ASN A 51 13.26 17.61 3.19
C ASN A 51 13.07 17.84 4.70
N TYR A 52 12.05 18.60 5.10
CA TYR A 52 11.79 18.94 6.49
C TYR A 52 10.77 18.03 7.15
N ILE A 53 10.17 17.13 6.37
CA ILE A 53 9.17 16.19 6.85
C ILE A 53 9.54 14.75 6.52
N GLU A 54 9.01 13.84 7.31
CA GLU A 54 9.09 12.41 7.09
C GLU A 54 7.68 11.88 6.91
N MET A 55 7.37 11.34 5.73
CA MET A 55 6.05 10.74 5.50
C MET A 55 5.91 9.56 6.45
N LYS A 56 4.84 9.57 7.25
CA LYS A 56 4.50 8.43 8.09
C LYS A 56 3.81 7.40 7.19
N PRO A 57 4.42 6.21 7.00
CA PRO A 57 3.68 5.14 6.39
C PRO A 57 2.47 4.83 7.26
N HIS A 58 1.41 4.32 6.64
CA HIS A 58 0.27 3.85 7.41
C HIS A 58 0.76 2.78 8.41
N PRO A 59 0.22 2.69 9.64
CA PRO A 59 0.63 1.67 10.62
C PRO A 59 0.59 0.21 10.13
N TRP A 60 -0.14 -0.07 9.05
CA TRP A 60 -0.16 -1.39 8.43
C TRP A 60 0.87 -1.56 7.31
N PHE A 61 1.59 -0.51 6.88
CA PHE A 61 2.65 -0.60 5.87
C PHE A 61 4.04 -0.62 6.51
N PHE A 62 4.77 -1.71 6.31
CA PHE A 62 6.08 -1.94 6.92
C PHE A 62 7.24 -1.85 5.92
N GLY A 63 6.98 -1.52 4.64
CA GLY A 63 8.03 -1.41 3.62
C GLY A 63 8.81 -2.71 3.42
N LYS A 64 10.14 -2.63 3.35
CA LYS A 64 11.07 -3.77 3.17
C LYS A 64 11.23 -4.59 4.44
N ILE A 65 10.20 -5.37 4.79
CA ILE A 65 10.30 -6.43 5.80
C ILE A 65 10.22 -7.81 5.15
N PRO A 66 11.07 -8.77 5.59
CA PRO A 66 11.02 -10.12 5.05
C PRO A 66 9.78 -10.89 5.53
N ARG A 67 9.33 -11.86 4.73
CA ARG A 67 8.14 -12.67 5.00
C ARG A 67 8.18 -13.30 6.39
N ALA A 68 9.32 -13.91 6.73
CA ALA A 68 9.50 -14.57 8.02
C ALA A 68 9.31 -13.58 9.19
N LYS A 69 9.78 -12.33 9.03
CA LYS A 69 9.59 -11.30 10.06
C LYS A 69 8.14 -10.85 10.16
N ALA A 70 7.43 -10.74 9.02
CA ALA A 70 6.00 -10.47 9.01
C ALA A 70 5.21 -11.57 9.75
N GLU A 71 5.53 -12.85 9.51
CA GLU A 71 4.91 -13.99 10.20
C GLU A 71 5.20 -13.96 11.70
N GLU A 72 6.44 -13.65 12.11
CA GLU A 72 6.79 -13.46 13.52
C GLU A 72 6.01 -12.31 14.17
N MET A 73 5.87 -11.17 13.49
CA MET A 73 5.12 -10.03 14.02
C MET A 73 3.63 -10.31 14.14
N LEU A 74 3.05 -10.97 13.14
CA LEU A 74 1.63 -11.34 13.11
C LEU A 74 1.28 -12.44 14.12
N SER A 75 2.17 -13.43 14.32
CA SER A 75 1.98 -14.49 15.32
C SER A 75 1.99 -13.96 16.76
N LYS A 76 2.72 -12.88 17.02
CA LYS A 76 2.71 -12.17 18.32
C LYS A 76 1.40 -11.42 18.56
N GLN A 77 0.63 -11.11 17.51
CA GLN A 77 -0.62 -10.38 17.67
C GLN A 77 -1.76 -11.26 18.19
N ARG A 78 -2.45 -10.77 19.22
CA ARG A 78 -3.48 -11.54 19.94
C ARG A 78 -4.87 -11.48 19.31
N HIS A 79 -5.06 -10.78 18.19
CA HIS A 79 -6.35 -10.68 17.50
C HIS A 79 -6.31 -11.35 16.13
N ASP A 80 -7.42 -12.01 15.77
CA ASP A 80 -7.64 -12.58 14.43
C ASP A 80 -7.80 -11.47 13.40
N GLY A 81 -7.36 -11.70 12.16
CA GLY A 81 -7.40 -10.70 11.09
C GLY A 81 -6.33 -9.61 11.21
N ALA A 82 -5.37 -9.74 12.15
CA ALA A 82 -4.19 -8.89 12.18
C ALA A 82 -3.49 -8.95 10.81
N PHE A 83 -3.18 -7.81 10.22
CA PHE A 83 -2.59 -7.75 8.89
C PHE A 83 -1.49 -6.71 8.78
N LEU A 84 -0.64 -6.89 7.78
CA LEU A 84 0.33 -5.89 7.35
C LEU A 84 0.59 -6.00 5.86
N ILE A 85 1.02 -4.89 5.27
CA ILE A 85 1.47 -4.76 3.89
C ILE A 85 2.97 -4.51 3.91
N ARG A 86 3.71 -5.23 3.06
CA ARG A 86 5.16 -5.13 2.90
C ARG A 86 5.54 -5.12 1.43
N GLU A 87 6.76 -4.73 1.10
CA GLU A 87 7.31 -4.93 -0.24
C GLU A 87 7.54 -6.43 -0.49
N SER A 88 7.24 -6.87 -1.71
CA SER A 88 7.43 -8.26 -2.11
C SER A 88 8.92 -8.56 -2.30
N GLU A 89 9.46 -9.51 -1.54
CA GLU A 89 10.84 -10.00 -1.71
C GLU A 89 11.02 -10.76 -3.03
N SER A 90 9.96 -11.39 -3.53
CA SER A 90 10.02 -12.20 -4.75
C SER A 90 9.76 -11.39 -6.02
N ALA A 91 9.22 -10.17 -5.90
CA ALA A 91 8.86 -9.33 -7.03
C ALA A 91 9.10 -7.85 -6.67
N PRO A 92 10.26 -7.27 -7.04
CA PRO A 92 10.55 -5.87 -6.75
C PRO A 92 9.53 -4.96 -7.44
N GLY A 93 8.94 -4.03 -6.68
CA GLY A 93 7.88 -3.13 -7.15
C GLY A 93 6.45 -3.59 -6.82
N ASP A 94 6.27 -4.87 -6.46
CA ASP A 94 4.98 -5.38 -5.97
C ASP A 94 4.87 -5.29 -4.44
N PHE A 95 3.64 -5.31 -3.95
CA PHE A 95 3.34 -5.37 -2.52
C PHE A 95 2.92 -6.78 -2.12
N SER A 96 3.05 -7.11 -0.84
CA SER A 96 2.57 -8.35 -0.23
C SER A 96 1.72 -8.02 0.98
N LEU A 97 0.49 -8.51 1.02
CA LEU A 97 -0.39 -8.47 2.19
C LEU A 97 -0.20 -9.76 2.99
N SER A 98 0.18 -9.67 4.25
CA SER A 98 0.24 -10.79 5.19
C SER A 98 -0.86 -10.66 6.23
N VAL A 99 -1.61 -11.73 6.49
CA VAL A 99 -2.77 -11.77 7.39
C VAL A 99 -2.66 -12.97 8.34
N ASN A 100 -2.89 -12.74 9.63
CA ASN A 100 -3.06 -13.78 10.64
C ASN A 100 -4.52 -14.28 10.64
N SER A 101 -4.72 -15.57 10.43
CA SER A 101 -6.04 -16.20 10.55
C SER A 101 -5.93 -17.47 11.39
N ARG A 102 -6.66 -17.48 12.50
CA ARG A 102 -6.72 -18.60 13.45
C ARG A 102 -7.72 -19.67 13.05
N HIS A 103 -8.60 -19.34 12.11
CA HIS A 103 -9.70 -20.21 11.68
C HIS A 103 -9.30 -21.17 10.55
N THR A 104 -8.06 -21.09 10.07
CA THR A 104 -7.53 -22.01 9.06
C THR A 104 -6.38 -22.81 9.65
N SER A 105 -6.15 -24.03 9.14
CA SER A 105 -5.01 -24.88 9.51
C SER A 105 -3.63 -24.26 9.20
N ARG A 106 -3.61 -23.05 8.62
CA ARG A 106 -2.42 -22.25 8.33
C ARG A 106 -2.49 -20.93 9.11
N PRO A 107 -1.56 -20.66 10.04
CA PRO A 107 -1.65 -19.49 10.91
C PRO A 107 -1.43 -18.15 10.19
N SER A 108 -0.90 -18.16 8.95
CA SER A 108 -0.63 -16.94 8.18
C SER A 108 -0.83 -17.17 6.68
N LEU A 109 -1.50 -16.22 6.03
CA LEU A 109 -1.69 -16.15 4.58
C LEU A 109 -0.95 -14.92 4.05
N THR A 110 -0.28 -15.06 2.91
CA THR A 110 0.35 -13.92 2.22
C THR A 110 -0.15 -13.87 0.78
N LEU A 111 -0.74 -12.75 0.40
CA LEU A 111 -1.12 -12.43 -0.99
C LEU A 111 -0.11 -11.45 -1.58
N ILE A 112 0.28 -11.66 -2.84
CA ILE A 112 1.06 -10.68 -3.59
C ILE A 112 0.07 -9.75 -4.32
N LEU A 113 0.10 -8.46 -3.99
CA LEU A 113 -0.65 -7.41 -4.65
C LEU A 113 0.22 -6.82 -5.76
N ARG A 114 -0.18 -7.06 -7.01
CA ARG A 114 0.47 -6.43 -8.17
C ARG A 114 -0.08 -5.04 -8.38
N ARG A 115 0.80 -4.07 -8.59
CA ARG A 115 0.38 -2.75 -9.06
C ARG A 115 -0.17 -2.92 -10.47
N MET A 116 -1.45 -2.68 -10.66
CA MET A 116 -2.04 -2.62 -11.99
C MET A 116 -1.54 -1.33 -12.62
N GLU A 117 -0.51 -1.41 -13.45
CA GLU A 117 -0.07 -0.30 -14.28
C GLU A 117 -1.24 0.06 -15.20
N SER A 118 -1.72 1.30 -15.10
CA SER A 118 -2.89 1.76 -15.84
C SER A 118 -2.67 1.57 -17.33
N TRP A 119 -3.56 0.79 -17.93
CA TRP A 119 -3.64 0.51 -19.34
C TRP A 119 -4.14 1.76 -20.08
N ALA A 120 -3.22 2.63 -20.51
CA ALA A 120 -3.55 3.67 -21.48
C ALA A 120 -3.50 3.08 -22.89
N SER A 121 -4.53 2.28 -23.25
CA SER A 121 -5.09 2.09 -24.60
C SER A 121 -5.55 0.67 -24.88
N ALA A 122 -6.79 0.59 -25.36
CA ALA A 122 -7.47 -0.57 -25.94
C ALA A 122 -7.92 -1.62 -24.93
N GLY A 123 -9.24 -1.72 -24.80
CA GLY A 123 -9.92 -2.60 -23.87
C GLY A 123 -9.61 -4.07 -24.13
N GLU A 124 -9.17 -4.76 -23.09
CA GLU A 124 -9.23 -6.20 -23.02
C GLU A 124 -9.47 -6.65 -21.57
N ILE A 125 -10.23 -7.73 -21.47
CA ILE A 125 -10.71 -8.43 -20.29
C ILE A 125 -9.73 -8.47 -19.11
N LEU A 126 -10.20 -8.07 -17.92
CA LEU A 126 -9.47 -8.17 -16.65
C LEU A 126 -9.19 -9.64 -16.30
N SER A 127 -7.95 -10.09 -16.50
CA SER A 127 -7.46 -11.35 -15.95
C SER A 127 -6.79 -11.08 -14.60
N MET A 128 -7.50 -11.37 -13.51
CA MET A 128 -6.93 -11.33 -12.16
C MET A 128 -6.05 -12.58 -11.98
N SER A 129 -4.74 -12.42 -12.04
CA SER A 129 -3.78 -13.49 -11.77
C SER A 129 -3.34 -13.42 -10.31
N TRP A 130 -3.60 -14.48 -9.54
CA TRP A 130 -3.04 -14.66 -8.19
C TRP A 130 -2.02 -15.81 -8.19
N ILE A 131 -0.94 -15.66 -7.43
CA ILE A 131 0.09 -16.70 -7.27
C ILE A 131 0.02 -17.22 -5.85
N THR A 132 -0.21 -18.52 -5.69
CA THR A 132 -0.03 -19.23 -4.42
C THR A 132 1.33 -19.91 -4.46
N GLN A 133 2.27 -19.50 -3.61
CA GLN A 133 3.57 -20.18 -3.47
C GLN A 133 3.51 -21.17 -2.30
N THR A 134 3.91 -22.41 -2.58
CA THR A 134 4.06 -23.50 -1.60
C THR A 134 5.52 -23.59 -1.12
N PRO A 135 5.78 -24.14 0.08
CA PRO A 135 7.11 -24.11 0.73
C PRO A 135 8.21 -24.91 0.01
N THR A 136 7.90 -25.66 -1.06
CA THR A 136 8.89 -26.44 -1.84
C THR A 136 9.43 -25.70 -3.07
N GLY A 137 9.19 -24.39 -3.20
CA GLY A 137 9.74 -23.59 -4.30
C GLY A 137 9.08 -23.83 -5.66
N GLY A 138 7.95 -24.54 -5.69
CA GLY A 138 7.13 -24.72 -6.88
C GLY A 138 6.28 -23.47 -7.16
N LYS A 139 6.49 -22.84 -8.32
CA LYS A 139 5.56 -21.86 -8.88
C LYS A 139 4.44 -22.61 -9.61
N GLU A 140 3.28 -22.73 -9.00
CA GLU A 140 2.10 -23.24 -9.70
C GLU A 140 1.26 -22.06 -10.22
N LEU A 141 1.16 -21.96 -11.55
CA LEU A 141 0.35 -20.96 -12.23
C LEU A 141 -1.07 -21.53 -12.39
N ALA A 142 -1.93 -21.33 -11.40
CA ALA A 142 -3.33 -21.70 -11.52
C ALA A 142 -4.10 -20.63 -12.32
N THR A 143 -4.24 -20.84 -13.63
CA THR A 143 -5.18 -20.09 -14.47
C THR A 143 -6.59 -20.59 -14.21
N GLY A 144 -7.38 -19.83 -13.44
CA GLY A 144 -8.82 -20.05 -13.40
C GLY A 144 -9.41 -19.76 -14.79
N ARG A 145 -9.97 -20.78 -15.45
CA ARG A 145 -10.77 -20.56 -16.67
C ARG A 145 -11.96 -19.66 -16.32
N PRO A 146 -12.28 -18.64 -17.13
CA PRO A 146 -13.55 -17.96 -17.00
C PRO A 146 -14.67 -18.98 -17.29
N ALA A 147 -15.61 -19.13 -16.38
CA ALA A 147 -16.85 -19.83 -16.67
C ALA A 147 -17.58 -19.04 -17.77
N CYS A 148 -17.65 -19.60 -18.97
CA CYS A 148 -18.49 -19.07 -20.04
C CYS A 148 -19.95 -19.12 -19.56
N PHE A 149 -20.54 -17.97 -19.25
CA PHE A 149 -21.98 -17.84 -19.25
C PHE A 149 -22.46 -17.86 -20.71
N PRO A 150 -23.41 -18.73 -21.10
CA PRO A 150 -23.98 -18.65 -22.43
C PRO A 150 -24.79 -17.35 -22.56
N ALA A 151 -24.54 -16.64 -23.66
CA ALA A 151 -25.33 -15.48 -24.05
C ALA A 151 -26.80 -15.91 -24.23
N ILE A 152 -27.71 -15.28 -23.50
CA ILE A 152 -29.15 -15.40 -23.74
C ILE A 152 -29.44 -14.58 -25.00
N THR A 153 -29.58 -15.26 -26.14
CA THR A 153 -30.20 -14.70 -27.33
C THR A 153 -31.70 -14.59 -27.07
N SER A 154 -32.25 -13.38 -27.22
CA SER A 154 -33.70 -13.17 -27.25
C SER A 154 -34.24 -13.55 -28.63
N PRO A 155 -35.28 -14.38 -28.75
CA PRO A 155 -35.97 -14.61 -30.03
C PRO A 155 -37.12 -13.58 -30.23
N PRO A 156 -37.71 -13.50 -31.44
CA PRO A 156 -38.28 -12.27 -32.01
C PRO A 156 -39.65 -11.84 -31.47
#